data_AF-A0A832D3D2-F1
#
_entry.id   AF-A0A832D3D2-F1
#
_cell.length_a   1.000
_cell.length_b   1.000
_cell.length_c   1.000
_cell.angle_alpha   90.00
_cell.angle_beta   90.00
_cell.angle_gamma   90.00
#
_symmetry.space_group_name_H-M   'P 1'
#
loop_
_entity.id
_entity.type
_entity.pdbx_description
1 polymer ?
#
loop_
_entity_poly.entity_id
_entity_poly.type
_entity_poly.pdbx_seq_one_letter_code
_entity_poly.pdbx_strand_id
1 'polypeptide(L)'
;MVYFKNATTISLVAALIIEAYIVAAILYGLDIIYTPIGVTGGLILLVLAILAYYSYINSVRYSRRAMLYIAPLGIIIGVLALAIVTGVFSSEISPLRLLFIAYVIEVIVGWFLRVDYSIYSRVASWIFYLGVIIFTISLALIDHISTALYATFLGNSIKIIGLIKLYRSI
;
A
#
# COMPACT_ATOMS: atom_id res chain seq x y z
N MET A 1 13.77 2.17 17.30
CA MET A 1 13.15 3.50 17.11
C MET A 1 13.47 4.07 15.72
N VAL A 2 14.75 4.30 15.36
CA VAL A 2 15.16 4.82 14.02
C VAL A 2 14.57 4.03 12.85
N TYR A 3 14.74 2.70 12.84
CA TYR A 3 14.18 1.85 11.79
C TYR A 3 12.65 1.91 11.68
N PHE A 4 11.93 2.08 12.80
CA PHE A 4 10.47 2.18 12.79
C PHE A 4 10.02 3.50 12.16
N LYS A 5 10.67 4.60 12.55
CA LYS A 5 10.42 5.93 11.97
C LYS A 5 10.72 5.96 10.48
N ASN A 6 11.82 5.33 10.05
CA ASN A 6 12.16 5.19 8.64
C ASN A 6 11.09 4.40 7.89
N ALA A 7 10.64 3.26 8.44
CA ALA A 7 9.59 2.45 7.84
C ALA A 7 8.29 3.26 7.64
N THR A 8 7.84 3.98 8.67
CA THR A 8 6.66 4.86 8.60
C THR A 8 6.84 5.98 7.58
N THR A 9 8.05 6.56 7.48
CA THR A 9 8.36 7.61 6.50
C THR A 9 8.29 7.08 5.06
N ILE A 10 8.89 5.92 4.81
CA ILE A 10 8.87 5.27 3.49
C ILE A 10 7.43 4.91 3.11
N SER A 11 6.65 4.35 4.05
CA SER A 11 5.22 4.08 3.83
C SER A 11 4.41 5.34 3.54
N LEU A 12 4.72 6.47 4.19
CA LEU A 12 4.08 7.75 3.92
C LEU A 12 4.39 8.26 2.52
N VAL A 13 5.65 8.20 2.09
CA VAL A 13 6.07 8.58 0.73
C VAL A 13 5.38 7.70 -0.31
N ALA A 14 5.35 6.37 -0.09
CA ALA A 14 4.64 5.45 -0.96
C ALA A 14 3.15 5.78 -1.05
N ALA A 15 2.50 6.07 0.09
CA ALA A 15 1.09 6.44 0.12
C ALA A 15 0.81 7.74 -0.65
N LEU A 16 1.68 8.75 -0.57
CA LEU A 16 1.55 9.99 -1.35
C LEU A 16 1.69 9.74 -2.86
N ILE A 17 2.61 8.87 -3.27
CA ILE A 17 2.76 8.47 -4.67
C ILE A 17 1.50 7.72 -5.15
N ILE A 18 1.00 6.77 -4.35
CA ILE A 18 -0.26 6.07 -4.63
C ILE A 18 -1.42 7.07 -4.79
N GLU A 19 -1.53 8.07 -3.91
CA GLU A 19 -2.56 9.11 -4.00
C GLU A 19 -2.48 9.86 -5.34
N ALA A 20 -1.28 10.24 -5.76
CA ALA A 20 -1.06 10.90 -7.04
C ALA A 20 -1.48 10.03 -8.23
N TYR A 21 -1.23 8.71 -8.18
CA TYR A 21 -1.70 7.77 -9.20
C TYR A 21 -3.22 7.61 -9.22
N ILE A 22 -3.88 7.60 -8.06
CA ILE A 22 -5.35 7.56 -8.02
C ILE A 22 -5.93 8.83 -8.63
N VAL A 23 -5.38 10.00 -8.30
CA VAL A 23 -5.80 11.28 -8.92
C VAL A 23 -5.59 11.22 -10.43
N ALA A 24 -4.44 10.74 -10.89
CA ALA A 24 -4.16 10.62 -12.31
C ALA A 24 -5.13 9.64 -13.00
N ALA A 25 -5.49 8.53 -12.35
CA ALA A 25 -6.50 7.59 -12.85
C ALA A 25 -7.92 8.18 -12.88
N ILE A 26 -8.27 9.07 -11.93
CA ILE A 26 -9.54 9.81 -11.96
C ILE A 26 -9.59 10.77 -13.15
N LEU A 27 -8.48 11.45 -13.46
CA LEU A 27 -8.42 12.48 -14.52
C LEU A 27 -8.26 11.88 -15.93
N TYR A 28 -7.47 10.81 -16.07
CA TYR A 28 -7.05 10.27 -17.36
C TYR A 28 -7.55 8.84 -17.62
N GLY A 29 -8.28 8.24 -16.67
CA GLY A 29 -8.73 6.86 -16.74
C GLY A 29 -7.70 5.85 -16.23
N LEU A 30 -8.13 4.60 -16.06
CA LEU A 30 -7.29 3.50 -15.54
C LEU A 30 -6.15 3.10 -16.48
N ASP A 31 -6.26 3.46 -17.77
CA ASP A 31 -5.24 3.16 -18.77
C ASP A 31 -3.88 3.79 -18.44
N ILE A 32 -3.85 4.80 -17.56
CA ILE A 32 -2.61 5.39 -17.06
C ILE A 32 -1.67 4.35 -16.41
N ILE A 33 -2.21 3.26 -15.88
CA ILE A 33 -1.44 2.16 -15.27
C ILE A 33 -0.51 1.51 -16.31
N TYR A 34 -0.94 1.42 -17.57
CA TYR A 34 -0.20 0.80 -18.66
C TYR A 34 0.75 1.76 -19.39
N THR A 35 0.77 3.03 -19.00
CA THR A 35 1.67 4.03 -19.60
C THR A 35 3.09 3.92 -19.03
N PRO A 36 4.11 4.51 -19.69
CA PRO A 36 5.45 4.60 -19.12
C PRO A 36 5.49 5.21 -17.71
N ILE A 37 4.61 6.20 -17.44
CA ILE A 37 4.48 6.82 -16.13
C ILE A 37 3.95 5.80 -15.10
N GLY A 38 2.95 4.99 -15.47
CA GLY A 38 2.43 3.91 -14.63
C GLY A 38 3.50 2.86 -14.29
N VAL A 39 4.28 2.43 -15.29
CA VAL A 39 5.39 1.47 -15.11
C VAL A 39 6.47 2.02 -14.19
N THR A 40 6.94 3.25 -14.44
CA THR A 40 7.97 3.88 -13.59
C THR A 40 7.47 4.05 -12.14
N GLY A 41 6.21 4.44 -11.96
CA GLY A 41 5.56 4.49 -10.65
C GLY A 41 5.54 3.16 -9.93
N GLY A 42 5.12 2.11 -10.63
CA GLY A 42 5.09 0.76 -10.11
C GLY A 42 6.48 0.29 -9.67
N LEU A 43 7.53 0.58 -10.44
CA LEU A 43 8.92 0.29 -10.06
C LEU A 43 9.34 1.05 -8.79
N ILE A 44 9.04 2.34 -8.71
CA ILE A 44 9.36 3.15 -7.53
C ILE A 44 8.63 2.60 -6.29
N LEU A 45 7.33 2.31 -6.41
CA LEU A 45 6.52 1.76 -5.32
C LEU A 45 7.04 0.39 -4.87
N LEU A 46 7.51 -0.46 -5.80
CA LEU A 46 8.11 -1.75 -5.47
C LEU A 46 9.41 -1.57 -4.66
N VAL A 47 10.29 -0.65 -5.07
CA VAL A 47 11.51 -0.31 -4.32
C VAL A 47 11.15 0.19 -2.92
N LEU A 48 10.18 1.10 -2.81
CA LEU A 48 9.72 1.61 -1.52
C LEU A 48 9.12 0.49 -0.65
N ALA A 49 8.39 -0.46 -1.23
CA ALA A 49 7.84 -1.61 -0.50
C ALA A 49 8.96 -2.47 0.11
N ILE A 50 10.03 -2.74 -0.65
CA ILE A 50 11.20 -3.50 -0.17
C ILE A 50 11.92 -2.73 0.96
N LEU A 51 12.13 -1.43 0.79
CA LEU A 51 12.78 -0.58 1.80
C LEU A 51 11.93 -0.47 3.09
N ALA A 52 10.61 -0.32 2.96
CA ALA A 52 9.68 -0.31 4.07
C ALA A 52 9.70 -1.66 4.80
N TYR A 53 9.63 -2.78 4.07
CA TYR A 53 9.73 -4.13 4.60
C TYR A 53 11.02 -4.33 5.41
N TYR A 54 12.18 -3.98 4.85
CA TYR A 54 13.47 -4.06 5.53
C TYR A 54 13.51 -3.19 6.79
N SER A 55 12.87 -2.03 6.78
CA SER A 55 12.83 -1.15 7.95
C SER A 55 11.89 -1.69 9.04
N TYR A 56 10.72 -2.22 8.67
CA TYR A 56 9.78 -2.82 9.62
C TYR A 56 10.32 -4.09 10.26
N ILE A 57 10.89 -5.02 9.49
CA ILE A 57 11.38 -6.31 10.03
C ILE A 57 12.45 -6.13 11.12
N ASN A 58 13.24 -5.07 11.02
CA ASN A 58 14.29 -4.72 11.99
C ASN A 58 13.79 -3.91 13.20
N SER A 59 12.51 -3.52 13.22
CA SER A 59 11.96 -2.65 14.26
C SER A 59 10.74 -3.19 14.99
N VAL A 60 9.93 -4.03 14.34
CA VAL A 60 8.70 -4.56 14.95
C VAL A 60 8.99 -5.71 15.89
N ARG A 61 8.28 -5.74 17.02
CA ARG A 61 8.39 -6.83 18.00
C ARG A 61 7.20 -7.77 17.91
N TYR A 62 5.99 -7.22 17.90
CA TYR A 62 4.76 -8.01 17.94
C TYR A 62 4.36 -8.51 16.56
N SER A 63 4.62 -7.72 15.52
CA SER A 63 4.27 -8.03 14.13
C SER A 63 5.33 -8.81 13.37
N ARG A 64 6.43 -9.21 14.03
CA ARG A 64 7.62 -9.75 13.36
C ARG A 64 7.32 -10.97 12.50
N ARG A 65 6.47 -11.89 12.97
CA ARG A 65 6.07 -13.07 12.20
C ARG A 65 5.26 -12.70 10.95
N ALA A 66 4.30 -11.79 11.08
CA ALA A 66 3.53 -11.32 9.93
C ALA A 66 4.43 -10.61 8.91
N MET A 67 5.38 -9.79 9.38
CA MET A 67 6.38 -9.18 8.51
C MET A 67 7.23 -10.23 7.81
N LEU A 68 7.76 -11.25 8.51
CA LEU A 68 8.64 -12.26 7.93
C LEU A 68 7.97 -13.16 6.90
N TYR A 69 6.71 -13.57 7.13
CA TYR A 69 6.08 -14.64 6.35
C TYR A 69 4.94 -14.16 5.44
N ILE A 70 4.26 -13.07 5.79
CA ILE A 70 3.06 -12.61 5.07
C ILE A 70 3.41 -11.43 4.18
N ALA A 71 4.14 -10.42 4.68
CA ALA A 71 4.48 -9.23 3.89
C ALA A 71 5.23 -9.53 2.57
N PRO A 72 6.16 -10.51 2.50
CA PRO A 72 6.83 -10.85 1.24
C PRO A 72 5.87 -11.32 0.16
N LEU A 73 4.75 -11.98 0.53
CA LEU A 73 3.73 -12.40 -0.43
C LEU A 73 3.12 -11.18 -1.14
N GLY A 74 2.83 -10.11 -0.41
CA GLY A 74 2.32 -8.86 -0.98
C GLY A 74 3.32 -8.23 -1.96
N ILE A 75 4.61 -8.25 -1.62
CA ILE A 75 5.68 -7.76 -2.52
C ILE A 75 5.77 -8.62 -3.78
N ILE A 76 5.76 -9.95 -3.65
CA ILE A 76 5.78 -10.89 -4.79
C ILE A 76 4.59 -10.63 -5.72
N ILE A 77 3.39 -10.44 -5.16
CA ILE A 77 2.21 -10.12 -5.95
C ILE A 77 2.36 -8.76 -6.66
N GLY A 78 2.95 -7.76 -6.01
CA GLY A 78 3.28 -6.48 -6.64
C GLY A 78 4.27 -6.62 -7.80
N VAL A 79 5.28 -7.48 -7.67
CA VAL A 79 6.21 -7.83 -8.77
C VAL A 79 5.45 -8.46 -9.94
N LEU A 80 4.55 -9.41 -9.67
CA LEU A 80 3.76 -10.06 -10.71
C LEU A 80 2.82 -9.07 -11.41
N ALA A 81 2.17 -8.17 -10.67
CA ALA A 81 1.34 -7.12 -11.26
C ALA A 81 2.15 -6.23 -12.21
N LEU A 82 3.35 -5.81 -11.79
CA LEU A 82 4.22 -4.99 -12.62
C LEU A 82 4.74 -5.75 -13.85
N ALA A 83 5.06 -7.03 -13.73
CA ALA A 83 5.48 -7.87 -14.85
C ALA A 83 4.39 -8.04 -15.92
N ILE A 84 3.12 -8.07 -15.52
CA ILE A 84 1.99 -8.06 -16.45
C ILE A 84 1.88 -6.71 -17.15
N VAL A 85 1.97 -5.61 -16.40
CA VAL A 85 1.88 -4.25 -16.97
C VAL A 85 3.00 -4.00 -17.99
N THR A 86 4.21 -4.51 -17.76
CA THR A 86 5.35 -4.36 -18.68
C THR A 86 5.35 -5.35 -19.85
N GLY A 87 4.37 -6.25 -19.93
CA GLY A 87 4.29 -7.27 -20.98
C GLY A 87 5.34 -8.37 -20.89
N VAL A 88 6.10 -8.45 -19.78
CA VAL A 88 7.08 -9.52 -19.52
C VAL A 88 6.37 -10.86 -19.25
N PHE A 89 5.16 -10.79 -18.70
CA PHE A 89 4.33 -11.96 -18.43
C PHE A 89 2.90 -11.73 -18.91
N SER A 90 2.37 -12.64 -19.74
CA SER A 90 0.97 -12.59 -20.18
C SER A 90 0.09 -13.41 -19.23
N SER A 91 -0.97 -12.80 -18.70
CA SER A 91 -1.98 -13.49 -17.89
C SER A 91 -3.36 -12.94 -18.22
N GLU A 92 -4.39 -13.79 -18.06
CA GLU A 92 -5.79 -13.35 -18.09
C GLU A 92 -6.18 -12.54 -16.84
N ILE A 93 -5.34 -12.56 -15.80
CA ILE A 93 -5.57 -11.81 -14.57
C ILE A 93 -5.15 -10.35 -14.76
N SER A 94 -6.11 -9.43 -14.58
CA SER A 94 -5.86 -7.98 -14.57
C SER A 94 -4.83 -7.58 -13.49
N PRO A 95 -3.86 -6.69 -13.79
CA PRO A 95 -2.94 -6.14 -12.81
C PRO A 95 -3.63 -5.51 -11.60
N LEU A 96 -4.81 -4.90 -11.79
CA LEU A 96 -5.60 -4.32 -10.69
C LEU A 96 -6.09 -5.38 -9.70
N ARG A 97 -6.42 -6.59 -10.19
CA ARG A 97 -6.83 -7.70 -9.32
C ARG A 97 -5.65 -8.23 -8.51
N LEU A 98 -4.46 -8.30 -9.10
CA LEU A 98 -3.25 -8.64 -8.35
C LEU A 98 -2.93 -7.56 -7.30
N LEU A 99 -3.03 -6.28 -7.67
CA LEU A 99 -2.88 -5.19 -6.70
C LEU A 99 -3.89 -5.32 -5.55
N PHE A 100 -5.17 -5.58 -5.83
CA PHE A 100 -6.16 -5.86 -4.80
C PHE A 100 -5.70 -6.98 -3.85
N ILE A 101 -5.21 -8.11 -4.37
CA ILE A 101 -4.71 -9.21 -3.53
C ILE A 101 -3.49 -8.77 -2.70
N ALA A 102 -2.56 -8.00 -3.27
CA ALA A 102 -1.43 -7.45 -2.53
C ALA A 102 -1.90 -6.53 -1.37
N TYR A 103 -2.96 -5.75 -1.59
CA TYR A 103 -3.54 -4.90 -0.56
C TYR A 103 -4.39 -5.65 0.47
N VAL A 104 -4.95 -6.83 0.13
CA VAL A 104 -5.51 -7.76 1.13
C VAL A 104 -4.41 -8.25 2.06
N ILE A 105 -3.23 -8.56 1.52
CA ILE A 105 -2.05 -8.87 2.34
C ILE A 105 -1.66 -7.67 3.21
N GLU A 106 -1.69 -6.43 2.69
CA GLU A 106 -1.45 -5.21 3.48
C GLU A 106 -2.47 -5.05 4.63
N VAL A 107 -3.75 -5.40 4.43
CA VAL A 107 -4.75 -5.41 5.51
C VAL A 107 -4.34 -6.39 6.61
N ILE A 108 -3.96 -7.62 6.25
CA ILE A 108 -3.56 -8.64 7.22
C ILE A 108 -2.33 -8.17 8.00
N VAL A 109 -1.28 -7.72 7.30
CA VAL A 109 -0.05 -7.23 7.93
C VAL A 109 -0.34 -5.97 8.76
N GLY A 110 -1.18 -5.08 8.25
CA GLY A 110 -1.61 -3.85 8.91
C GLY A 110 -2.34 -4.09 10.23
N TRP A 111 -3.15 -5.16 10.31
CA TRP A 111 -3.80 -5.58 11.55
C TRP A 111 -2.78 -5.91 12.64
N PHE A 112 -1.72 -6.64 12.30
CA PHE A 112 -0.64 -6.94 13.24
C PHE A 112 0.17 -5.68 13.57
N LEU A 113 0.59 -4.92 12.56
CA LEU A 113 1.37 -3.67 12.71
C LEU A 113 0.66 -2.66 13.61
N ARG A 114 -0.68 -2.68 13.64
CA ARG A 114 -1.49 -1.87 14.54
C ARG A 114 -1.07 -2.03 16.01
N VAL A 115 -0.65 -3.22 16.42
CA VAL A 115 -0.20 -3.49 17.79
C VAL A 115 1.10 -2.73 18.09
N ASP A 116 2.13 -2.84 17.24
CA ASP A 116 3.37 -2.09 17.41
C ASP A 116 3.15 -0.57 17.31
N TYR A 117 2.27 -0.12 16.40
CA TYR A 117 1.90 1.29 16.27
C TYR A 117 1.16 1.86 17.49
N SER A 118 0.34 1.03 18.15
CA SER A 118 -0.46 1.47 19.29
C SER A 118 0.36 1.86 20.52
N ILE A 119 1.63 1.45 20.57
CA ILE A 119 2.61 1.88 21.58
C ILE A 119 2.85 3.40 21.49
N TYR A 120 2.85 3.96 20.28
CA TYR A 120 3.09 5.38 20.06
C TYR A 120 1.79 6.18 20.00
N SER A 121 0.78 5.67 19.30
CA SER A 121 -0.54 6.30 19.25
C SER A 121 -1.62 5.31 18.84
N ARG A 122 -2.45 4.89 19.82
CA ARG A 122 -3.59 4.00 19.58
C ARG A 122 -4.57 4.57 18.55
N VAL A 123 -4.87 5.87 18.62
CA VAL A 123 -5.82 6.52 17.71
C VAL A 123 -5.26 6.57 16.29
N ALA A 124 -4.02 7.02 16.10
CA ALA A 124 -3.41 7.11 14.78
C ALA A 124 -3.25 5.74 14.11
N SER A 125 -2.93 4.72 14.92
CA SER A 125 -2.85 3.33 14.50
C SER A 125 -4.17 2.79 13.94
N TRP A 126 -5.31 3.10 14.58
CA TRP A 126 -6.63 2.74 14.06
C TRP A 126 -7.01 3.53 12.81
N ILE A 127 -6.71 4.84 12.77
CA ILE A 127 -6.96 5.66 11.57
C ILE A 127 -6.22 5.07 10.36
N PHE A 128 -4.93 4.76 10.53
CA PHE A 128 -4.14 4.10 9.48
C PHE A 128 -4.80 2.80 9.01
N TYR A 129 -5.14 1.91 9.95
CA TYR A 129 -5.71 0.62 9.62
C TYR A 129 -7.07 0.71 8.92
N LEU A 130 -7.96 1.62 9.37
CA LEU A 130 -9.23 1.88 8.72
C LEU A 130 -9.04 2.42 7.30
N GLY A 131 -8.07 3.31 7.10
CA GLY A 131 -7.68 3.79 5.77
C GLY A 131 -7.27 2.65 4.84
N VAL A 132 -6.43 1.72 5.32
CA VAL A 132 -6.04 0.51 4.57
C VAL A 132 -7.26 -0.33 4.20
N ILE A 133 -8.18 -0.58 5.14
CA ILE A 133 -9.40 -1.38 4.85
C ILE A 133 -10.26 -0.72 3.77
N ILE A 134 -10.57 0.58 3.93
CA ILE A 134 -11.40 1.32 2.98
C ILE A 134 -10.75 1.27 1.60
N PHE A 135 -9.46 1.58 1.53
CA PHE A 135 -8.69 1.52 0.29
C PHE A 135 -8.78 0.15 -0.39
N THR A 136 -8.51 -0.93 0.35
CA THR A 136 -8.49 -2.30 -0.21
C THR A 136 -9.87 -2.74 -0.69
N ILE A 137 -10.93 -2.47 0.08
CA ILE A 137 -12.30 -2.83 -0.32
C ILE A 137 -12.71 -2.02 -1.55
N SER A 138 -12.42 -0.72 -1.60
CA SER A 138 -12.74 0.12 -2.75
C SER A 138 -11.97 -0.27 -3.99
N LEU A 139 -10.69 -0.67 -3.86
CA LEU A 139 -9.86 -1.17 -4.97
C LEU A 139 -10.49 -2.40 -5.64
N ALA A 140 -11.12 -3.29 -4.87
CA ALA A 140 -11.82 -4.47 -5.40
C ALA A 140 -13.00 -4.12 -6.32
N LEU A 141 -13.58 -2.94 -6.13
CA LEU A 141 -14.79 -2.50 -6.82
C LEU A 141 -14.51 -1.66 -8.07
N ILE A 142 -13.26 -1.25 -8.31
CA ILE A 142 -12.88 -0.35 -9.42
C ILE A 142 -13.24 -0.94 -10.78
N ASP A 143 -13.08 -2.25 -10.97
CA ASP A 143 -13.43 -2.95 -12.23
C ASP A 143 -14.95 -2.92 -12.53
N HIS A 144 -15.78 -2.65 -11.52
CA HIS A 144 -17.25 -2.71 -11.63
C HIS A 144 -17.92 -1.35 -11.51
N ILE A 145 -17.31 -0.42 -10.77
CA ILE A 145 -17.90 0.87 -10.41
C ILE A 145 -16.80 1.94 -10.46
N SER A 146 -16.82 2.79 -11.47
CA SER A 146 -15.82 3.85 -11.64
C SER A 146 -15.77 4.84 -10.47
N THR A 147 -16.89 5.07 -9.78
CA THR A 147 -16.93 5.91 -8.58
C THR A 147 -16.18 5.31 -7.39
N ALA A 148 -15.81 4.02 -7.44
CA ALA A 148 -14.96 3.40 -6.44
C ALA A 148 -13.56 4.03 -6.40
N LEU A 149 -13.08 4.66 -7.47
CA LEU A 149 -11.83 5.43 -7.45
C LEU A 149 -11.82 6.54 -6.40
N TYR A 150 -12.96 7.23 -6.19
CA TYR A 150 -13.07 8.25 -5.15
C TYR A 150 -13.03 7.66 -3.74
N ALA A 151 -13.61 6.48 -3.56
CA ALA A 151 -13.55 5.77 -2.28
C ALA A 151 -12.14 5.22 -2.00
N THR A 152 -11.45 4.74 -3.03
CA THR A 152 -10.04 4.35 -2.98
C THR A 152 -9.15 5.55 -2.62
N PHE A 153 -9.36 6.70 -3.27
CA PHE A 153 -8.70 7.97 -2.91
C PHE A 153 -8.93 8.32 -1.44
N LEU A 154 -10.20 8.33 -0.99
CA LEU A 154 -10.54 8.63 0.40
C LEU A 154 -9.85 7.67 1.39
N GLY A 155 -9.83 6.36 1.10
CA GLY A 155 -9.18 5.36 1.92
C GLY A 155 -7.67 5.61 2.07
N ASN A 156 -6.97 5.92 0.97
CA ASN A 156 -5.53 6.20 1.03
C ASN A 156 -5.23 7.57 1.66
N SER A 157 -6.08 8.59 1.47
CA SER A 157 -6.04 9.85 2.22
C SER A 157 -6.15 9.62 3.74
N ILE A 158 -7.09 8.78 4.21
CA ILE A 158 -7.22 8.42 5.63
C ILE A 158 -5.96 7.69 6.11
N LYS A 159 -5.42 6.77 5.30
CA LYS A 159 -4.15 6.07 5.57
C LYS A 159 -3.00 7.05 5.77
N ILE A 160 -2.87 8.04 4.89
CA ILE A 160 -1.86 9.13 4.97
C ILE A 160 -1.99 9.90 6.27
N ILE A 161 -3.21 10.31 6.65
CA ILE A 161 -3.46 11.03 7.92
C ILE A 161 -3.00 10.18 9.12
N GLY A 162 -3.31 8.88 9.11
CA GLY A 162 -2.84 7.93 10.12
C GLY A 162 -1.31 7.89 10.20
N LEU A 163 -0.62 7.75 9.06
CA LEU A 163 0.84 7.71 8.99
C LEU A 163 1.50 9.02 9.44
N ILE A 164 0.96 10.18 9.07
CA ILE A 164 1.47 11.49 9.53
C ILE A 164 1.39 11.61 11.05
N LYS A 165 0.24 11.22 11.62
CA LYS A 165 0.06 11.24 13.08
C LYS A 165 1.01 10.27 13.78
N LEU A 166 1.19 9.05 13.25
CA LEU A 166 2.15 8.08 13.77
C LEU A 166 3.59 8.59 13.70
N TYR A 167 4.00 9.16 12.56
CA TYR A 167 5.34 9.72 12.38
C TYR A 167 5.67 10.81 13.41
N ARG A 168 4.70 11.66 13.75
CA ARG A 168 4.87 12.71 14.77
C ARG A 168 4.93 12.15 16.20
N SER A 169 4.39 10.96 16.44
CA SER A 169 4.38 10.30 17.74
C SER A 169 5.58 9.36 17.97
N ILE A 170 6.35 9.02 16.92
CA ILE A 170 7.57 8.19 16.96
C ILE A 170 8.80 9.09 17.06
#